data_AF-A0A8S0VMH1-F1
#
_entry.id   AF-A0A8S0VMH1-F1
#
_cell.length_a   1.000
_cell.length_b   1.000
_cell.length_c   1.000
_cell.angle_alpha   90.00
_cell.angle_beta   90.00
_cell.angle_gamma   90.00
#
_symmetry.space_group_name_H-M   'P 1'
#
loop_
_entity.id
_entity.type
_entity.pdbx_description
1 polymer ?
#
loop_
_entity_poly.entity_id
_entity_poly.type
_entity_poly.pdbx_seq_one_letter_code
_entity_poly.pdbx_strand_id
1 'polypeptide(L)'
;MEDHNNSAVESFVSDKYFKELEVAVKAVQMACLLCQRIQQTLLSKANDHVQSKDDNSPVTIADWSVQGIVSWVLSEALGRDNISIVAEEDVQVLSKIGAFGLLEAIVKTVNDCLAEAPR
;
A
#
# COMPACT_ATOMS: atom_id res chain seq x y z
N MET A 1 -30.08 -21.35 29.85
CA MET A 1 -28.96 -22.28 29.59
C MET A 1 -28.63 -22.12 28.13
N GLU A 2 -27.78 -21.14 27.78
CA GLU A 2 -27.29 -20.88 26.42
C GLU A 2 -26.40 -19.62 26.47
N ASP A 3 -25.13 -19.76 26.89
CA ASP A 3 -24.12 -18.67 26.82
C ASP A 3 -22.70 -19.20 26.52
N HIS A 4 -22.56 -20.46 26.08
CA HIS A 4 -21.25 -21.09 25.85
C HIS A 4 -20.81 -21.12 24.38
N ASN A 5 -21.60 -20.58 23.45
CA ASN A 5 -21.33 -20.74 22.02
C ASN A 5 -20.75 -19.50 21.32
N ASN A 6 -20.68 -18.33 21.98
CA ASN A 6 -20.16 -17.10 21.33
C ASN A 6 -18.63 -16.98 21.42
N SER A 7 -18.03 -17.35 22.56
CA SER A 7 -16.59 -17.24 22.80
C SER A 7 -15.75 -18.22 21.95
N ALA A 8 -16.26 -19.44 21.72
CA ALA A 8 -15.59 -20.42 20.87
C ALA A 8 -15.65 -20.05 19.38
N VAL A 9 -16.72 -19.36 18.95
CA VAL A 9 -16.86 -18.89 17.57
C VAL A 9 -15.95 -17.68 17.34
N GLU A 10 -15.84 -16.75 18.30
CA GLU A 10 -14.87 -15.65 18.25
C GLU A 10 -13.42 -16.16 18.22
N SER A 11 -13.07 -17.15 19.05
CA SER A 11 -11.71 -17.73 19.03
C SER A 11 -11.43 -18.48 17.73
N PHE A 12 -12.40 -19.22 17.20
CA PHE A 12 -12.24 -19.98 15.95
C PHE A 12 -12.15 -19.08 14.71
N VAL A 13 -12.86 -17.94 14.70
CA VAL A 13 -12.72 -16.91 13.66
C VAL A 13 -11.36 -16.20 13.78
N SER A 14 -10.88 -15.96 15.00
CA SER A 14 -9.56 -15.39 15.26
C SER A 14 -8.41 -16.29 14.77
N ASP A 15 -8.55 -17.61 14.89
CA ASP A 15 -7.52 -18.56 14.42
C ASP A 15 -7.57 -18.79 12.90
N LYS A 16 -8.78 -18.78 12.30
CA LYS A 16 -8.97 -19.12 10.88
C LYS A 16 -8.24 -18.20 9.90
N TYR A 17 -8.06 -16.93 10.25
CA TYR A 17 -7.40 -15.93 9.41
C TYR A 17 -6.22 -15.24 10.10
N PHE A 18 -5.61 -15.90 11.09
CA PHE A 18 -4.53 -15.32 11.87
C PHE A 18 -3.35 -14.88 10.98
N LYS A 19 -2.99 -15.69 10.00
CA LYS A 19 -1.91 -15.38 9.04
C LYS A 19 -2.27 -14.18 8.17
N GLU A 20 -3.48 -14.15 7.62
CA GLU A 20 -3.97 -13.07 6.78
C GLU A 20 -4.03 -11.75 7.56
N LEU A 21 -4.48 -11.79 8.82
CA LEU A 21 -4.48 -10.64 9.71
C LEU A 21 -3.05 -10.14 9.97
N GLU A 22 -2.11 -11.03 10.30
CA GLU A 22 -0.71 -10.67 10.52
C GLU A 22 -0.10 -9.98 9.29
N VAL A 23 -0.33 -10.52 8.10
CA VAL A 23 0.16 -9.94 6.84
C VAL A 23 -0.55 -8.61 6.54
N ALA A 24 -1.86 -8.50 6.76
CA ALA A 24 -2.61 -7.27 6.55
C ALA A 24 -2.10 -6.14 7.45
N VAL A 25 -1.83 -6.42 8.73
CA VAL A 25 -1.23 -5.44 9.65
C VAL A 25 0.13 -4.97 9.13
N LYS A 26 1.01 -5.88 8.69
CA LYS A 26 2.31 -5.53 8.11
C LYS A 26 2.16 -4.67 6.86
N ALA A 27 1.24 -5.03 5.96
CA ALA A 27 0.97 -4.28 4.74
C ALA A 27 0.51 -2.84 5.03
N VAL A 28 -0.39 -2.66 6.01
CA VAL A 28 -0.86 -1.33 6.42
C VAL A 28 0.24 -0.52 7.11
N GLN A 29 1.06 -1.14 7.96
CA GLN A 29 2.20 -0.47 8.59
C GLN A 29 3.18 0.08 7.53
N MET A 30 3.49 -0.74 6.52
CA MET A 30 4.33 -0.34 5.38
C MET A 30 3.70 0.81 4.58
N ALA A 31 2.40 0.74 4.30
CA ALA A 31 1.68 1.83 3.63
C ALA A 31 1.71 3.14 4.43
N CYS A 32 1.51 3.08 5.75
CA CYS A 32 1.61 4.26 6.61
C CYS A 32 3.01 4.89 6.59
N LEU A 33 4.06 4.07 6.65
CA LEU A 33 5.44 4.55 6.54
C LEU A 33 5.70 5.23 5.20
N LEU A 34 5.22 4.63 4.10
CA LEU A 34 5.32 5.21 2.77
C LEU A 34 4.63 6.59 2.70
N CYS A 35 3.40 6.72 3.21
CA CYS A 35 2.68 7.99 3.24
C CYS A 35 3.44 9.07 4.02
N GLN A 36 4.01 8.73 5.17
CA GLN A 36 4.83 9.65 5.96
C GLN A 36 6.05 10.13 5.18
N ARG A 37 6.74 9.23 4.46
CA ARG A 37 7.89 9.60 3.61
C ARG A 37 7.50 10.51 2.45
N ILE A 38 6.40 10.20 1.76
CA ILE A 38 5.88 11.07 0.70
C ILE A 38 5.62 12.46 1.27
N GLN A 39 4.89 12.55 2.39
CA GLN A 39 4.61 13.81 3.05
C GLN A 39 5.89 14.59 3.41
N GLN A 40 6.89 13.92 4.00
CA GLN A 40 8.18 14.54 4.34
C GLN A 40 8.90 15.07 3.10
N THR A 41 8.93 14.29 2.02
CA THR A 41 9.56 14.68 0.75
C THR A 41 8.89 15.91 0.14
N LEU A 42 7.56 16.00 0.25
CA LEU A 42 6.81 17.17 -0.20
C LEU A 42 7.11 18.40 0.65
N LEU A 43 7.15 18.25 1.97
CA LEU A 43 7.47 19.36 2.88
C LEU A 43 8.90 19.87 2.66
N SER A 44 9.88 18.98 2.41
CA SER A 44 11.25 19.39 2.07
C SER A 44 11.31 20.14 0.74
N LYS A 45 10.56 19.69 -0.27
CA LYS A 45 10.50 20.35 -1.59
C LYS A 45 9.70 21.65 -1.57
N ALA A 46 8.72 21.81 -0.69
CA ALA A 46 7.97 23.05 -0.55
C ALA A 46 8.82 24.19 0.03
N ASN A 47 9.85 23.86 0.83
CA ASN A 47 10.82 24.83 1.35
C ASN A 47 11.88 25.23 0.30
N ASP A 48 12.15 24.37 -0.68
CA ASP A 48 13.02 24.65 -1.84
C ASP A 48 12.16 25.06 -3.05
N HIS A 49 11.97 26.37 -3.19
CA HIS A 49 11.09 27.03 -4.16
C HIS A 49 11.26 26.55 -5.64
N VAL A 50 10.69 25.41 -6.08
CA VAL A 50 10.74 24.97 -7.48
C VAL A 50 9.50 24.15 -7.95
N GLN A 51 8.76 24.82 -8.85
CA GLN A 51 7.95 24.34 -9.99
C GLN A 51 6.72 23.44 -9.78
N SER A 52 5.56 24.09 -9.92
CA SER A 52 4.37 23.54 -10.54
C SER A 52 4.61 23.24 -12.02
N LYS A 53 4.52 21.98 -12.44
CA LYS A 53 4.06 21.60 -13.78
C LYS A 53 3.33 20.25 -13.71
N ASP A 54 2.04 20.35 -14.01
CA ASP A 54 1.09 19.39 -14.58
C ASP A 54 0.93 18.00 -13.93
N ASP A 55 -0.28 17.81 -13.40
CA ASP A 55 -1.03 16.56 -13.21
C ASP A 55 -0.44 15.45 -12.31
N ASN A 56 0.79 15.57 -11.84
CA ASN A 56 1.40 14.67 -10.83
C ASN A 56 1.14 15.16 -9.41
N SER A 57 -0.14 15.32 -9.04
CA SER A 57 -0.51 15.70 -7.68
C SER A 57 0.12 14.70 -6.68
N PRO A 58 0.67 15.17 -5.56
CA PRO A 58 1.23 14.29 -4.54
C PRO A 58 0.23 13.27 -4.00
N VAL A 59 -1.06 13.61 -4.05
CA VAL A 59 -2.18 12.74 -3.68
C VAL A 59 -2.20 11.51 -4.59
N THR A 60 -2.10 11.72 -5.90
CA THR A 60 -2.08 10.63 -6.89
C THR A 60 -0.88 9.69 -6.68
N ILE A 61 0.33 10.21 -6.50
CA ILE A 61 1.51 9.33 -6.25
C ILE A 61 1.31 8.49 -4.98
N ALA A 62 0.75 9.07 -3.92
CA ALA A 62 0.51 8.37 -2.67
C ALA A 62 -0.49 7.23 -2.82
N ASP A 63 -1.64 7.48 -3.45
CA ASP A 63 -2.73 6.50 -3.59
C ASP A 63 -2.25 5.26 -4.37
N TRP A 64 -1.61 5.48 -5.52
CA TRP A 64 -1.02 4.39 -6.32
C TRP A 64 0.09 3.64 -5.60
N SER A 65 0.94 4.36 -4.87
CA SER A 65 2.07 3.75 -4.15
C SER A 65 1.60 2.89 -2.97
N VAL A 66 0.57 3.36 -2.24
CA VAL A 66 -0.09 2.59 -1.17
C VAL A 66 -0.70 1.32 -1.75
N GLN A 67 -1.48 1.43 -2.83
CA GLN A 67 -2.06 0.26 -3.48
C GLN A 67 -0.99 -0.72 -3.97
N GLY A 68 0.10 -0.21 -4.54
CA GLY A 68 1.24 -1.01 -4.99
C GLY A 68 1.90 -1.80 -3.85
N ILE A 69 2.20 -1.14 -2.73
CA ILE A 69 2.80 -1.81 -1.56
C ILE A 69 1.84 -2.85 -0.97
N VAL A 70 0.59 -2.49 -0.73
CA VAL A 70 -0.37 -3.41 -0.11
C VAL A 70 -0.55 -4.64 -0.99
N SER A 71 -0.70 -4.44 -2.30
CA SER A 71 -0.85 -5.53 -3.25
C SER A 71 0.38 -6.43 -3.29
N TRP A 72 1.58 -5.85 -3.29
CA TRP A 72 2.83 -6.61 -3.31
C TRP A 72 3.02 -7.42 -2.03
N VAL A 73 2.87 -6.80 -0.84
CA VAL A 73 3.06 -7.50 0.45
C VAL A 73 2.10 -8.67 0.61
N LEU A 74 0.82 -8.45 0.29
CA LEU A 74 -0.19 -9.51 0.35
C LEU A 74 0.12 -10.64 -0.63
N SER A 75 0.49 -10.31 -1.86
CA SER A 75 0.80 -11.28 -2.92
C SER A 75 2.05 -12.12 -2.61
N GLU A 76 3.08 -11.51 -2.05
CA GLU A 76 4.31 -12.22 -1.66
C GLU A 76 4.08 -13.16 -0.47
N ALA A 77 3.27 -12.76 0.52
CA ALA A 77 3.08 -13.55 1.74
C ALA A 77 2.00 -14.64 1.63
N LEU A 78 0.97 -14.41 0.82
CA LEU A 78 -0.19 -15.30 0.66
C LEU A 78 -0.16 -16.10 -0.66
N GLY A 79 0.70 -15.70 -1.59
CA GLY A 79 0.87 -16.32 -2.91
C GLY A 79 0.01 -15.63 -3.97
N ARG A 80 0.65 -15.22 -5.06
CA ARG A 80 0.04 -14.45 -6.16
C ARG A 80 -1.18 -15.16 -6.78
N ASP A 81 -1.15 -16.48 -6.89
CA ASP A 81 -2.24 -17.26 -7.49
C ASP A 81 -3.41 -17.52 -6.51
N ASN A 82 -3.21 -17.23 -5.22
CA ASN A 82 -4.19 -17.50 -4.16
C ASN A 82 -4.99 -16.25 -3.74
N ILE A 83 -4.63 -15.07 -4.24
CA ILE A 83 -5.23 -13.81 -3.84
C ILE A 83 -5.87 -13.09 -5.02
N SER A 84 -7.03 -12.47 -4.77
CA SER A 84 -7.66 -11.51 -5.67
C SER A 84 -7.85 -10.21 -4.93
N ILE A 85 -7.42 -9.10 -5.54
CA ILE A 85 -7.42 -7.78 -4.90
C ILE A 85 -8.41 -6.90 -5.65
N VAL A 86 -9.32 -6.29 -4.89
CA VAL A 86 -10.22 -5.24 -5.37
C VAL A 86 -9.72 -3.93 -4.81
N ALA A 87 -9.42 -2.98 -5.69
CA ALA A 87 -8.87 -1.68 -5.31
C ALA A 87 -9.44 -0.58 -6.19
N GLU A 88 -9.29 0.67 -5.75
CA GLU A 88 -9.88 1.84 -6.40
C GLU A 88 -9.16 2.21 -7.70
N GLU A 89 -7.83 2.09 -7.72
CA GLU A 89 -7.00 2.56 -8.83
C GLU A 89 -6.78 1.47 -9.90
N ASP A 90 -6.95 1.79 -11.18
CA ASP A 90 -6.76 0.89 -12.34
C ASP A 90 -5.50 1.16 -13.19
N VAL A 91 -4.56 0.20 -13.20
CA VAL A 91 -3.27 0.28 -13.91
C VAL A 91 -3.35 0.69 -15.39
N GLN A 92 -4.53 0.61 -16.01
CA GLN A 92 -4.79 1.20 -17.32
C GLN A 92 -4.45 2.70 -17.39
N VAL A 93 -4.60 3.44 -16.29
CA VAL A 93 -4.19 4.86 -16.20
C VAL A 93 -2.67 5.01 -16.36
N LEU A 94 -1.89 4.15 -15.69
CA LEU A 94 -0.43 4.17 -15.70
C LEU A 94 0.18 3.64 -17.01
N SER A 95 -0.61 2.91 -17.81
CA SER A 95 -0.16 2.33 -19.09
C SER A 95 -0.22 3.33 -20.26
N LYS A 96 -0.71 4.55 -20.04
CA LYS A 96 -0.83 5.59 -21.08
C LYS A 96 0.52 6.24 -21.37
N ILE A 97 0.73 6.65 -22.62
CA ILE A 97 2.00 7.25 -23.12
C ILE A 97 2.45 8.46 -22.28
N GLY A 98 1.52 9.23 -21.71
CA GLY A 98 1.82 10.39 -20.87
C GLY A 98 2.09 10.08 -19.39
N ALA A 99 1.84 8.85 -18.92
CA ALA A 99 1.90 8.49 -17.51
C ALA A 99 3.28 7.93 -17.08
N PHE A 100 4.29 7.94 -17.97
CA PHE A 100 5.60 7.36 -17.68
C PHE A 100 6.28 7.98 -16.46
N GLY A 101 6.26 9.32 -16.34
CA GLY A 101 6.85 10.02 -15.20
C GLY A 101 6.12 9.72 -13.88
N LEU A 102 4.80 9.53 -13.94
CA LEU A 102 4.00 9.12 -12.78
C LEU A 102 4.35 7.68 -12.36
N LEU A 103 4.39 6.75 -13.31
CA LEU A 103 4.78 5.36 -13.08
C LEU A 103 6.19 5.26 -12.49
N GLU A 104 7.15 6.01 -13.05
CA GLU A 104 8.52 6.05 -12.53
C GLU A 104 8.57 6.56 -11.10
N ALA A 105 7.83 7.63 -10.79
CA ALA A 105 7.74 8.17 -9.43
C ALA A 105 7.11 7.16 -8.45
N ILE A 106 6.06 6.46 -8.85
CA ILE A 106 5.41 5.41 -8.03
C ILE A 106 6.38 4.26 -7.78
N VAL A 107 6.99 3.71 -8.84
CA VAL A 107 7.94 2.58 -8.74
C VAL A 107 9.12 2.95 -7.83
N LYS A 108 9.69 4.14 -8.00
CA LYS A 108 10.78 4.62 -7.14
C LYS A 108 10.32 4.69 -5.68
N THR A 109 9.18 5.31 -5.41
CA THR A 109 8.67 5.50 -4.05
C THR A 109 8.38 4.17 -3.33
N VAL A 110 7.78 3.21 -4.04
CA VAL A 110 7.52 1.86 -3.53
C VAL A 110 8.83 1.14 -3.24
N ASN A 111 9.78 1.13 -4.19
CA ASN A 111 11.06 0.45 -4.02
C ASN A 111 11.88 1.02 -2.85
N ASP A 112 11.93 2.35 -2.70
CA ASP A 112 12.62 3.00 -1.59
C ASP A 112 12.02 2.58 -0.23
N CYS A 113 10.69 2.45 -0.16
CA CYS A 113 10.02 1.99 1.05
C CYS A 113 10.29 0.50 1.35
N LEU A 114 10.26 -0.37 0.32
CA LEU A 114 10.56 -1.80 0.48
C LEU A 114 12.02 -2.07 0.89
N ALA A 115 12.97 -1.27 0.38
CA ALA A 115 14.38 -1.41 0.71
C ALA A 115 14.70 -1.17 2.19
N GLU A 116 13.87 -0.38 2.87
CA GLU A 116 14.02 -0.01 4.28
C GLU A 116 13.11 -0.81 5.22
N ALA A 117 12.28 -1.69 4.66
CA ALA A 117 11.42 -2.56 5.43
C ALA A 117 12.27 -3.44 6.38
N PRO A 118 11.91 -3.54 7.67
CA PRO A 118 12.49 -4.54 8.55
C PRO A 118 12.28 -5.94 7.96
N ARG A 119 13.36 -6.73 7.88
CA ARG A 119 13.32 -8.12 7.39
C ARG A 119 12.68 -9.06 8.42
#